data_AF-A0A238YMG3-F1
#
_entry.id   AF-A0A238YMG3-F1
#
_cell.length_a   1.000
_cell.length_b   1.000
_cell.length_c   1.000
_cell.angle_alpha   90.00
_cell.angle_beta   90.00
_cell.angle_gamma   90.00
#
_symmetry.space_group_name_H-M   'P 1'
#
loop_
_entity.id
_entity.type
_entity.pdbx_description
1 polymer ?
#
loop_
_entity_poly.entity_id
_entity_poly.type
_entity_poly.pdbx_seq_one_letter_code
_entity_poly.pdbx_strand_id
1 'polypeptide(L)'
;MKASISILVVLFSSFFAQAQMTNELLEEILTREVDSIEGYSGRWQMKLKELPMIVLTDETNDRMRIIAPIIEASRLDEDLLLDCMTANFHSALDVKYAISDGILWSVYIHPLSPLNEEQVKSAIEQVFLAAATFGTSFSSTPLLFGGGDQSQQNVPAKKDSLIFKKT
;
A
#
# COMPACT_ATOMS: atom_id res chain seq x y z
N MET A 1 -14.72 27.85 -60.11
CA MET A 1 -14.96 28.12 -58.67
C MET A 1 -14.72 26.84 -57.89
N LYS A 2 -13.63 26.74 -57.15
CA LYS A 2 -13.41 25.73 -56.11
C LYS A 2 -12.70 26.44 -54.96
N ALA A 3 -13.44 26.73 -53.90
CA ALA A 3 -12.89 27.27 -52.67
C ALA A 3 -12.44 26.08 -51.82
N SER A 4 -11.13 25.87 -51.71
CA SER A 4 -10.57 24.95 -50.71
C SER A 4 -10.46 25.70 -49.39
N ILE A 5 -11.33 25.34 -48.45
CA ILE A 5 -11.25 25.78 -47.06
C ILE A 5 -10.32 24.80 -46.35
N SER A 6 -9.11 25.25 -46.02
CA SER A 6 -8.21 24.53 -45.12
C SER A 6 -8.65 24.80 -43.69
N ILE A 7 -9.31 23.83 -43.06
CA ILE A 7 -9.59 23.83 -41.62
C ILE A 7 -8.29 23.48 -40.89
N LEU A 8 -7.68 24.46 -40.23
CA LEU A 8 -6.59 24.27 -39.29
C LEU A 8 -7.18 23.79 -37.95
N VAL A 9 -7.10 22.49 -37.68
CA VAL A 9 -7.48 21.92 -36.38
C VAL A 9 -6.36 22.21 -35.38
N VAL A 10 -6.57 23.20 -34.50
CA VAL A 10 -5.70 23.44 -33.34
C VAL A 10 -6.11 22.46 -32.25
N LEU A 11 -5.33 21.38 -32.11
CA LEU A 11 -5.40 20.47 -30.95
C LEU A 11 -4.91 21.23 -29.72
N PHE A 12 -5.83 21.82 -28.95
CA PHE A 12 -5.55 22.30 -27.60
C PHE A 12 -5.34 21.09 -26.68
N SER A 13 -4.09 20.67 -26.55
CA SER A 13 -3.69 19.71 -25.51
C SER A 13 -3.75 20.42 -24.16
N SER A 14 -4.88 20.31 -23.45
CA SER A 14 -4.98 20.74 -22.06
C SER A 14 -4.06 19.87 -21.22
N PHE A 15 -2.85 20.34 -20.94
CA PHE A 15 -2.04 19.82 -19.84
C PHE A 15 -2.77 20.19 -18.54
N PHE A 16 -3.59 19.27 -18.03
CA PHE A 16 -4.07 19.37 -16.66
C PHE A 16 -2.85 19.22 -15.75
N ALA A 17 -2.42 20.33 -15.14
CA ALA A 17 -1.50 20.26 -14.01
C ALA A 17 -2.26 19.59 -12.87
N GLN A 18 -2.03 18.29 -12.67
CA GLN A 18 -2.57 17.58 -11.51
C GLN A 18 -1.95 18.23 -10.27
N ALA A 19 -2.80 18.69 -9.35
CA ALA A 19 -2.34 19.21 -8.06
C ALA A 19 -1.54 18.09 -7.36
N GLN A 20 -0.33 18.42 -6.93
CA GLN A 20 0.51 17.49 -6.17
C GLN A 20 -0.06 17.33 -4.76
N MET A 21 0.07 16.13 -4.18
CA MET A 21 -0.28 15.93 -2.78
C MET A 21 0.66 16.73 -1.88
N THR A 22 0.07 17.43 -0.91
CA THR A 22 0.79 18.14 0.16
C THR A 22 0.39 17.57 1.51
N ASN A 23 1.15 17.86 2.57
CA ASN A 23 0.75 17.47 3.92
C ASN A 23 -0.60 18.06 4.34
N GLU A 24 -0.93 19.28 3.91
CA GLU A 24 -2.21 19.93 4.21
C GLU A 24 -3.39 19.18 3.57
N LEU A 25 -3.29 18.86 2.27
CA LEU A 25 -4.33 18.09 1.59
C LEU A 25 -4.43 16.66 2.13
N LEU A 26 -3.28 16.04 2.44
CA LEU A 26 -3.24 14.72 3.05
C LEU A 26 -3.98 14.73 4.39
N GLU A 27 -3.72 15.69 5.27
CA GLU A 27 -4.39 15.82 6.57
C GLU A 27 -5.91 16.00 6.45
N GLU A 28 -6.37 16.79 5.47
CA GLU A 28 -7.80 16.94 5.17
C GLU A 28 -8.43 15.60 4.77
N ILE A 29 -7.76 14.83 3.91
CA ILE A 29 -8.22 13.50 3.50
C ILE A 29 -8.23 12.57 4.71
N LEU A 30 -7.14 12.46 5.46
CA LEU A 30 -7.05 11.57 6.63
C LEU A 30 -8.17 11.86 7.63
N THR A 31 -8.44 13.13 7.93
CA THR A 31 -9.50 13.55 8.87
C THR A 31 -10.90 13.09 8.45
N ARG A 32 -11.16 12.93 7.14
CA ARG A 32 -12.45 12.47 6.63
C ARG A 32 -12.59 10.94 6.62
N GLU A 33 -11.49 10.21 6.54
CA GLU A 33 -11.48 8.78 6.22
C GLU A 33 -11.25 7.87 7.45
N VAL A 34 -10.89 8.44 8.61
CA VAL A 34 -10.54 7.69 9.82
C VAL A 34 -11.37 8.13 11.02
N ASP A 35 -11.48 7.27 12.04
CA ASP A 35 -12.35 7.51 13.21
C ASP A 35 -11.79 8.60 14.13
N SER A 36 -10.46 8.68 14.22
CA SER A 36 -9.76 9.70 14.99
C SER A 36 -8.37 9.90 14.45
N ILE A 37 -7.88 11.14 14.51
CA ILE A 37 -6.54 11.54 14.08
C ILE A 37 -5.98 12.57 15.08
N GLU A 38 -4.70 12.43 15.39
CA GLU A 38 -3.93 13.38 16.18
C GLU A 38 -2.52 13.52 15.60
N GLY A 39 -1.82 14.59 15.97
CA GLY A 39 -0.45 14.85 15.54
C GLY A 39 -0.29 16.22 14.92
N TYR A 40 0.62 16.32 13.95
CA TYR A 40 0.95 17.55 13.26
C TYR A 40 1.43 17.24 11.84
N SER A 41 1.55 18.29 11.02
CA SER A 41 1.98 18.18 9.63
C SER A 41 3.17 17.22 9.43
N GLY A 42 2.94 16.17 8.67
CA GLY A 42 3.90 15.12 8.31
C GLY A 42 4.06 13.98 9.32
N ARG A 43 3.37 14.03 10.46
CA ARG A 43 3.34 12.95 11.46
C ARG A 43 1.98 12.88 12.14
N TRP A 44 1.19 11.88 11.75
CA TRP A 44 -0.15 11.66 12.30
C TRP A 44 -0.27 10.27 12.89
N GLN A 45 -0.97 10.17 14.01
CA GLN A 45 -1.46 8.92 14.57
C GLN A 45 -2.97 8.90 14.35
N MET A 46 -3.49 7.79 13.85
CA MET A 46 -4.89 7.66 13.51
C MET A 46 -5.46 6.30 13.94
N LYS A 47 -6.78 6.20 14.00
CA LYS A 47 -7.47 4.93 14.22
C LYS A 47 -8.52 4.70 13.15
N LEU A 48 -8.57 3.48 12.63
CA LEU A 48 -9.64 3.00 11.76
C LEU A 48 -10.15 1.67 12.30
N LYS A 49 -11.43 1.60 12.66
CA LYS A 49 -12.08 0.44 13.26
C LYS A 49 -11.27 -0.10 14.45
N GLU A 50 -10.91 0.80 15.36
CA GLU A 50 -10.06 0.55 16.55
C GLU A 50 -8.59 0.17 16.28
N LEU A 51 -8.19 -0.03 15.03
CA LEU A 51 -6.82 -0.39 14.66
C LEU A 51 -5.96 0.88 14.57
N PRO A 52 -4.92 1.03 15.42
CA PRO A 52 -4.05 2.20 15.40
C PRO A 52 -3.12 2.16 14.19
N MET A 53 -2.94 3.30 13.53
CA MET A 53 -2.05 3.47 12.39
C MET A 53 -1.27 4.78 12.51
N ILE A 54 -0.15 4.87 11.79
CA ILE A 54 0.71 6.06 11.78
C ILE A 54 0.97 6.44 10.33
N VAL A 55 0.83 7.73 10.02
CA VAL A 55 1.25 8.32 8.75
C VAL A 55 2.48 9.19 9.01
N LEU A 56 3.55 8.95 8.25
CA LEU A 56 4.78 9.72 8.32
C LEU A 56 5.13 10.21 6.92
N THR A 57 5.46 11.49 6.78
CA THR A 57 5.95 12.07 5.53
C THR A 57 7.30 12.75 5.70
N ASP A 58 8.00 12.87 4.57
CA ASP A 58 9.17 13.69 4.38
C ASP A 58 8.99 14.41 3.04
N GLU A 59 8.49 15.64 3.09
CA GLU A 59 8.24 16.46 1.90
C GLU A 59 9.54 16.81 1.15
N THR A 60 10.67 16.88 1.87
CA THR A 60 11.96 17.21 1.27
C THR A 60 12.46 16.08 0.38
N ASN A 61 12.29 14.83 0.82
CA ASN A 61 12.71 13.64 0.09
C ASN A 61 11.58 12.97 -0.71
N ASP A 62 10.40 13.59 -0.74
CA ASP A 62 9.17 13.08 -1.36
C ASP A 62 8.87 11.63 -0.94
N ARG A 63 8.66 11.42 0.36
CA ARG A 63 8.33 10.11 0.92
C ARG A 63 7.12 10.20 1.83
N MET A 64 6.28 9.20 1.76
CA MET A 64 5.17 8.95 2.66
C MET A 64 5.19 7.47 3.05
N ARG A 65 4.81 7.18 4.29
CA ARG A 65 4.44 5.83 4.71
C ARG A 65 3.20 5.86 5.59
N ILE A 66 2.35 4.85 5.40
CA ILE A 66 1.26 4.51 6.31
C ILE A 66 1.62 3.15 6.92
N ILE A 67 1.63 3.05 8.25
CA ILE A 67 2.01 1.84 8.95
C ILE A 67 1.00 1.47 10.04
N ALA A 68 0.78 0.18 10.22
CA ALA A 68 0.01 -0.36 11.33
C ALA A 68 0.83 -1.44 12.07
N PRO A 69 0.93 -1.40 13.40
CA PRO A 69 1.54 -2.47 14.16
C PRO A 69 0.62 -3.69 14.15
N ILE A 70 1.21 -4.88 14.01
CA ILE A 70 0.46 -6.15 13.98
C ILE A 70 0.76 -6.95 15.25
N ILE A 71 2.01 -7.35 15.43
CA ILE A 71 2.43 -8.22 16.52
C ILE A 71 3.91 -8.02 16.84
N GLU A 72 4.33 -8.32 18.07
CA GLU A 72 5.75 -8.43 18.40
C GLU A 72 6.41 -9.54 17.56
N ALA A 73 7.56 -9.23 16.97
CA ALA A 73 8.32 -10.17 16.15
C ALA A 73 8.78 -11.42 16.93
N SER A 74 8.93 -11.31 18.25
CA SER A 74 9.23 -12.43 19.15
C SER A 74 8.14 -13.49 19.20
N ARG A 75 6.91 -13.15 18.77
CA ARG A 75 5.74 -14.03 18.77
C ARG A 75 5.41 -14.59 17.38
N LEU A 76 6.21 -14.25 16.37
CA LEU A 76 6.11 -14.86 15.04
C LEU A 76 6.84 -16.20 15.04
N ASP A 77 6.15 -17.25 14.62
CA ASP A 77 6.79 -18.49 14.23
C ASP A 77 7.30 -18.41 12.77
N GLU A 78 8.08 -19.42 12.37
CA GLU A 78 8.69 -19.48 11.05
C GLU A 78 7.65 -19.59 9.93
N ASP A 79 6.55 -20.30 10.18
CA ASP A 79 5.46 -20.49 9.22
C ASP A 79 4.74 -19.17 8.93
N LEU A 80 4.35 -18.42 9.97
CA LEU A 80 3.74 -17.09 9.82
C LEU A 80 4.68 -16.10 9.14
N LEU A 81 5.98 -16.17 9.42
CA LEU A 81 6.96 -15.32 8.75
C LEU A 81 7.04 -15.66 7.25
N LEU A 82 7.06 -16.93 6.88
CA LEU A 82 7.07 -17.38 5.50
C LEU A 82 5.77 -17.02 4.77
N ASP A 83 4.62 -17.11 5.46
CA ASP A 83 3.33 -16.67 4.94
C ASP A 83 3.34 -15.17 4.66
N CYS A 84 3.88 -14.34 5.57
CA CYS A 84 4.08 -12.91 5.31
C CYS A 84 4.94 -12.65 4.06
N MET A 85 6.03 -13.39 3.88
CA MET A 85 6.91 -13.23 2.71
C MET A 85 6.22 -13.65 1.41
N THR A 86 5.42 -14.71 1.47
CA THR A 86 4.61 -15.19 0.33
C THR A 86 3.51 -14.20 0.00
N ALA A 87 2.82 -13.68 1.02
CA ALA A 87 1.78 -12.65 0.88
C ALA A 87 2.33 -11.36 0.28
N ASN A 88 3.54 -10.94 0.68
CA ASN A 88 4.23 -9.79 0.09
C ASN A 88 4.43 -9.90 -1.43
N PHE A 89 4.46 -11.11 -1.98
CA PHE A 89 4.56 -11.35 -3.42
C PHE A 89 3.19 -11.44 -4.10
N HIS A 90 2.15 -11.90 -3.40
CA HIS A 90 0.85 -12.20 -3.97
C HIS A 90 -0.27 -11.27 -3.48
N SER A 91 -0.67 -11.39 -2.23
CA SER A 91 -1.93 -10.88 -1.68
C SER A 91 -1.83 -9.53 -0.96
N ALA A 92 -0.62 -9.14 -0.52
CA ALA A 92 -0.41 -7.84 0.14
C ALA A 92 -0.29 -6.67 -0.85
N LEU A 93 -0.07 -6.95 -2.15
CA LEU A 93 0.00 -5.97 -3.24
C LEU A 93 0.97 -4.81 -2.95
N ASP A 94 0.46 -3.60 -2.76
CA ASP A 94 1.26 -2.40 -2.49
C ASP A 94 1.77 -2.34 -1.04
N VAL A 95 1.15 -3.11 -0.14
CA VAL A 95 1.53 -3.21 1.26
C VAL A 95 2.59 -4.29 1.46
N LYS A 96 3.46 -4.09 2.44
CA LYS A 96 4.45 -5.06 2.88
C LYS A 96 4.31 -5.36 4.36
N TYR A 97 4.39 -6.63 4.70
CA TYR A 97 4.74 -7.09 6.04
C TYR A 97 6.24 -6.89 6.27
N ALA A 98 6.61 -6.06 7.24
CA ALA A 98 8.01 -5.72 7.53
C ALA A 98 8.26 -5.62 9.04
N ILE A 99 9.43 -6.08 9.49
CA ILE A 99 9.82 -6.02 10.91
C ILE A 99 10.70 -4.78 11.14
N SER A 100 10.34 -3.98 12.14
CA SER A 100 11.17 -2.88 12.68
C SER A 100 10.95 -2.78 14.18
N ASP A 101 12.04 -2.54 14.92
CA ASP A 101 12.00 -2.33 16.38
C ASP A 101 11.28 -3.43 17.16
N GLY A 102 11.45 -4.68 16.70
CA GLY A 102 10.85 -5.86 17.33
C GLY A 102 9.34 -6.00 17.09
N ILE A 103 8.75 -5.25 16.16
CA ILE A 103 7.34 -5.31 15.79
C ILE A 103 7.22 -5.66 14.30
N LEU A 104 6.29 -6.53 13.96
CA LEU A 104 5.81 -6.72 12.59
C LEU A 104 4.78 -5.65 12.26
N TRP A 105 4.98 -5.00 11.12
CA TRP A 105 4.15 -3.91 10.62
C TRP A 105 3.50 -4.29 9.29
N SER A 106 2.27 -3.82 9.10
CA SER A 106 1.69 -3.60 7.77
C SER A 106 2.18 -2.23 7.29
N VAL A 107 2.80 -2.16 6.11
CA VAL A 107 3.51 -0.96 5.66
C VAL A 107 3.18 -0.65 4.20
N TYR A 108 2.62 0.53 3.95
CA TYR A 108 2.56 1.14 2.62
C TYR A 108 3.61 2.24 2.52
N ILE A 109 4.44 2.23 1.47
CA ILE A 109 5.49 3.24 1.24
C ILE A 109 5.36 3.77 -0.19
N HIS A 110 5.26 5.08 -0.34
CA HIS A 110 5.11 5.70 -1.65
C HIS A 110 5.68 7.14 -1.65
N PRO A 111 6.08 7.70 -2.80
CA PRO A 111 6.29 9.15 -2.89
C PRO A 111 5.02 9.92 -2.54
N LEU A 112 5.14 11.07 -1.88
CA LEU A 112 3.99 11.86 -1.46
C LEU A 112 3.35 12.56 -2.67
N SER A 113 4.15 13.33 -3.40
CA SER A 113 3.70 14.26 -4.44
C SER A 113 2.80 13.67 -5.55
N PRO A 114 3.00 12.44 -6.05
CA PRO A 114 2.15 11.89 -7.12
C PRO A 114 0.84 11.28 -6.61
N LEU A 115 0.63 11.14 -5.30
CA LEU A 115 -0.60 10.56 -4.78
C LEU A 115 -1.78 11.46 -5.10
N ASN A 116 -2.88 10.86 -5.53
CA ASN A 116 -4.18 11.52 -5.54
C ASN A 116 -5.03 11.08 -4.34
N GLU A 117 -6.16 11.75 -4.13
CA GLU A 117 -7.05 11.45 -3.00
C GLU A 117 -7.52 9.99 -2.98
N GLU A 118 -7.92 9.41 -4.11
CA GLU A 118 -8.37 8.02 -4.19
C GLU A 118 -7.27 7.02 -3.82
N GLN A 119 -6.03 7.30 -4.22
CA GLN A 119 -4.87 6.48 -3.88
C GLN A 119 -4.55 6.57 -2.39
N VAL A 120 -4.70 7.73 -1.75
CA VAL A 120 -4.56 7.86 -0.30
C VAL A 120 -5.62 7.01 0.42
N LYS A 121 -6.88 7.10 0.01
CA LYS A 121 -7.96 6.27 0.59
C LYS A 121 -7.68 4.79 0.44
N SER A 122 -7.29 4.37 -0.76
CA SER A 122 -6.92 2.99 -1.03
C SER A 122 -5.73 2.55 -0.16
N ALA A 123 -4.71 3.38 0.00
CA ALA A 123 -3.56 3.06 0.84
C ALA A 123 -3.93 2.87 2.33
N ILE A 124 -4.81 3.72 2.87
CA ILE A 124 -5.33 3.57 4.25
C ILE A 124 -6.07 2.23 4.40
N GLU A 125 -6.99 1.94 3.48
CA GLU A 125 -7.74 0.68 3.49
C GLU A 125 -6.82 -0.53 3.35
N GLN A 126 -5.83 -0.46 2.46
CA GLN A 126 -4.90 -1.56 2.22
C GLN A 126 -4.05 -1.87 3.45
N VAL A 127 -3.52 -0.85 4.13
CA VAL A 127 -2.74 -1.04 5.36
C VAL A 127 -3.60 -1.64 6.47
N PHE A 128 -4.83 -1.12 6.64
CA PHE A 128 -5.80 -1.66 7.58
C PHE A 128 -6.12 -3.12 7.28
N LEU A 129 -6.46 -3.47 6.03
CA LEU A 129 -6.86 -4.82 5.66
C LEU A 129 -5.72 -5.84 5.79
N ALA A 130 -4.50 -5.47 5.39
CA ALA A 130 -3.34 -6.33 5.57
C ALA A 130 -3.06 -6.61 7.07
N ALA A 131 -3.27 -5.63 7.94
CA ALA A 131 -3.17 -5.84 9.38
C ALA A 131 -4.34 -6.68 9.93
N ALA A 132 -5.58 -6.37 9.52
CA ALA A 132 -6.79 -7.03 10.01
C ALA A 132 -6.92 -8.50 9.55
N THR A 133 -6.32 -8.86 8.41
CA THR A 133 -6.36 -10.21 7.85
C THR A 133 -5.08 -11.02 8.11
N PHE A 134 -4.13 -10.45 8.84
CA PHE A 134 -2.93 -11.18 9.28
C PHE A 134 -3.31 -12.46 10.04
N GLY A 135 -2.66 -13.57 9.71
CA GLY A 135 -2.97 -14.90 10.26
C GLY A 135 -4.18 -15.59 9.61
N THR A 136 -4.79 -14.99 8.58
CA THR A 136 -5.89 -15.59 7.81
C THR A 136 -5.60 -15.54 6.31
N SER A 137 -6.10 -14.54 5.59
CA SER A 137 -5.89 -14.40 4.15
C SER A 137 -4.65 -13.58 3.76
N PHE A 138 -4.07 -12.82 4.71
CA PHE A 138 -2.92 -11.93 4.46
C PHE A 138 -3.12 -11.02 3.24
N SER A 139 -4.33 -10.48 3.08
CA SER A 139 -4.74 -9.71 1.90
C SER A 139 -4.92 -8.24 2.23
N SER A 140 -4.39 -7.36 1.38
CA SER A 140 -4.59 -5.91 1.51
C SER A 140 -5.85 -5.42 0.78
N THR A 141 -6.51 -6.27 0.00
CA THR A 141 -7.76 -5.92 -0.70
C THR A 141 -8.89 -6.89 -0.36
N PRO A 142 -10.17 -6.45 -0.42
CA PRO A 142 -11.31 -7.36 -0.29
C PRO A 142 -11.38 -8.39 -1.42
N LEU A 143 -10.81 -8.06 -2.58
CA LEU A 143 -10.71 -8.95 -3.73
C LEU A 143 -9.42 -9.78 -3.64
N LEU A 144 -9.54 -11.10 -3.68
CA LEU A 144 -8.40 -12.00 -3.83
C LEU A 144 -7.95 -11.96 -5.30
N PHE A 145 -6.81 -11.32 -5.57
CA PHE A 145 -6.18 -11.39 -6.88
C PHE A 145 -5.60 -12.80 -7.11
N GLY A 146 -5.94 -13.40 -8.26
CA GLY A 146 -5.35 -14.68 -8.69
C GLY A 146 -6.00 -15.93 -8.11
N GLY A 147 -7.34 -15.97 -8.01
CA GLY A 147 -8.12 -17.15 -7.64
C GLY A 147 -7.83 -18.39 -8.50
N GLY A 148 -6.75 -19.09 -8.19
CA GLY A 148 -6.61 -20.52 -8.42
C GLY A 148 -7.20 -21.24 -7.22
N ASP A 149 -8.08 -22.20 -7.48
CA ASP A 149 -8.75 -23.03 -6.49
C ASP A 149 -7.81 -23.44 -5.34
N GLN A 150 -8.17 -23.07 -4.12
CA GLN A 150 -7.64 -23.66 -2.87
C GLN A 150 -8.24 -25.06 -2.69
N SER A 151 -8.03 -25.94 -3.66
CA SER A 151 -8.22 -27.37 -3.50
C SER A 151 -6.97 -28.08 -4.03
N GLN A 152 -6.33 -28.84 -3.14
CA GLN A 152 -5.13 -29.69 -3.33
C GLN A 152 -3.80 -28.97 -3.10
N GLN A 153 -2.85 -29.43 -2.29
CA GLN A 153 -2.67 -30.67 -1.53
C GLN A 153 -1.48 -30.42 -0.59
N ASN A 154 -1.51 -31.02 0.61
CA ASN A 154 -0.29 -31.30 1.36
C ASN A 154 0.67 -32.14 0.49
N VAL A 155 1.77 -31.55 0.04
CA VAL A 155 2.90 -32.29 -0.53
C VAL A 155 4.19 -31.75 0.10
N PRO A 156 4.98 -32.57 0.81
CA PRO A 156 6.24 -32.10 1.37
C PRO A 156 7.23 -31.85 0.22
N ALA A 157 7.60 -30.59 0.01
CA ALA A 157 8.55 -30.22 -1.02
C ALA A 157 9.98 -30.55 -0.55
N LYS A 158 10.53 -31.57 -1.21
CA LYS A 158 11.94 -31.97 -1.21
C LYS A 158 12.84 -30.77 -1.55
N LYS A 159 13.85 -30.55 -0.71
CA LYS A 159 14.86 -29.49 -0.81
C LYS A 159 15.82 -29.78 -1.97
N ASP A 160 15.46 -29.38 -3.19
CA ASP A 160 16.39 -29.36 -4.32
C ASP A 160 16.83 -27.92 -4.61
N SER A 161 18.12 -27.72 -4.43
CA SER A 161 18.87 -26.48 -4.53
C SER A 161 19.00 -25.95 -5.96
N LEU A 162 19.23 -24.63 -6.04
CA LEU A 162 19.84 -23.84 -7.14
C LEU A 162 18.87 -23.32 -8.20
N ILE A 163 18.63 -22.00 -8.25
CA ILE A 163 18.82 -21.19 -9.47
C ILE A 163 19.22 -19.75 -9.10
N PHE A 164 20.52 -19.47 -9.10
CA PHE A 164 21.05 -18.31 -9.84
C PHE A 164 22.52 -18.60 -10.15
N LYS A 165 22.74 -19.34 -11.25
CA LYS A 165 24.05 -19.32 -11.89
C LYS A 165 24.16 -17.98 -12.62
N LYS A 166 25.00 -17.13 -12.05
CA LYS A 166 25.47 -15.84 -12.53
C LYS A 166 25.78 -15.89 -14.04
N THR A 167 25.23 -14.95 -14.80
CA THR A 167 25.85 -14.48 -16.06
C THR A 167 26.48 -13.14 -15.75
#